data_AF-X1NSJ3-F1
#
_entry.id   AF-X1NSJ3-F1
#
_cell.length_a   1.000
_cell.length_b   1.000
_cell.length_c   1.000
_cell.angle_alpha   90.00
_cell.angle_beta   90.00
_cell.angle_gamma   90.00
#
_symmetry.space_group_name_H-M   'P 1'
#
loop_
_entity.id
_entity.type
_entity.pdbx_description
1 polymer ?
#
loop_
_entity_poly.entity_id
_entity_poly.type
_entity_poly.pdbx_seq_one_letter_code
_entity_poly.pdbx_strand_id
1 'polypeptide(L)'
;MIKVLMFAFLGCAWNIIGGYTGQVALGHAAFFGIGAYTSSLCYIWFGLNPWFGMFLGGILAVAVSAVINYPCFRLHGRYFAIATLALGMIIRLLFTNWRLVG
;
A
#
# COMPACT_ATOMS: atom_id res chain seq x y z
N MET A 1 7.01 13.61 -16.01
CA MET A 1 5.81 14.30 -15.48
C MET A 1 4.97 13.39 -14.56
N ILE A 2 4.53 12.20 -15.00
CA ILE A 2 3.69 11.29 -14.19
C ILE A 2 4.31 10.89 -12.83
N LYS A 3 5.62 10.60 -12.80
CA LYS A 3 6.34 10.18 -11.58
C LYS A 3 6.36 11.28 -10.51
N VAL A 4 6.41 12.55 -10.94
CA VAL A 4 6.43 13.70 -10.03
C VAL A 4 5.09 13.79 -9.28
N LEU A 5 3.98 13.67 -10.01
CA LEU A 5 2.63 13.66 -9.44
C LEU A 5 2.45 12.48 -8.47
N MET A 6 2.98 11.30 -8.84
CA MET A 6 2.91 10.10 -8.01
C MET A 6 3.67 10.26 -6.69
N PHE A 7 4.91 10.76 -6.74
CA PHE A 7 5.70 11.01 -5.53
C PHE A 7 5.14 12.16 -4.69
N ALA A 8 4.57 13.21 -5.30
CA ALA A 8 3.89 14.28 -4.57
C ALA A 8 2.70 13.73 -3.78
N PHE A 9 1.88 12.87 -4.39
CA PHE A 9 0.75 12.22 -3.70
C PHE A 9 1.21 11.30 -2.56
N LEU A 10 2.23 10.46 -2.81
CA LEU A 10 2.84 9.62 -1.78
C LEU A 10 3.45 10.44 -0.63
N GLY A 11 4.05 11.61 -0.95
CA GLY A 11 4.57 12.54 0.04
C GLY A 11 3.47 13.16 0.91
N CYS A 12 2.33 13.54 0.32
CA CYS A 12 1.16 13.99 1.07
C CYS A 12 0.62 12.86 1.98
N ALA A 13 0.50 11.63 1.47
CA ALA A 13 0.05 10.49 2.26
C ALA A 13 1.00 10.19 3.44
N TRP A 14 2.31 10.30 3.21
CA TRP A 14 3.31 10.22 4.28
C TRP A 14 3.16 11.35 5.29
N ASN A 15 2.94 12.58 4.83
CA ASN A 15 2.81 13.75 5.71
C ASN A 15 1.60 13.64 6.66
N ILE A 16 0.52 12.99 6.24
CA ILE A 16 -0.63 12.73 7.12
C ILE A 16 -0.20 11.92 8.35
N ILE A 17 0.64 10.90 8.18
CA ILE A 17 1.09 10.06 9.30
C ILE A 17 2.30 10.69 9.98
N GLY A 18 3.38 10.96 9.25
CA GLY A 18 4.62 11.50 9.79
C GLY A 18 4.50 12.92 10.36
N GLY A 19 3.73 13.79 9.70
CA GLY A 19 3.58 15.18 10.08
C GLY A 19 2.56 15.40 11.20
N TYR A 20 1.33 14.88 11.04
CA TYR A 20 0.26 15.15 12.02
C TYR A 20 0.26 14.22 13.24
N THR A 21 0.64 12.94 13.07
CA THR A 21 0.66 11.98 14.19
C THR A 21 2.05 11.80 14.81
N GLY A 22 3.09 12.35 14.18
CA GLY A 22 4.48 12.22 14.64
C GLY A 22 5.05 10.80 14.50
N GLN A 23 4.39 9.91 13.75
CA GLN A 23 4.79 8.51 13.59
C GLN A 23 5.48 8.26 12.24
N VAL A 24 6.63 7.60 12.26
CA VAL A 24 7.39 7.27 11.04
C VAL A 24 6.87 5.94 10.46
N ALA A 25 6.26 5.98 9.26
CA ALA A 25 5.52 4.86 8.67
C ALA A 25 6.24 4.20 7.47
N LEU A 26 7.33 3.46 7.69
CA LEU A 26 8.23 2.99 6.62
C LEU A 26 7.64 1.97 5.64
N GLY A 27 6.47 1.39 5.95
CA GLY A 27 5.78 0.39 5.12
C GLY A 27 4.97 0.94 3.93
N HIS A 28 4.96 2.26 3.69
CA HIS A 28 4.06 2.91 2.72
C HIS A 28 4.15 2.35 1.28
N ALA A 29 5.35 1.90 0.86
CA ALA A 29 5.57 1.32 -0.47
C ALA A 29 4.82 0.00 -0.69
N ALA A 30 4.57 -0.77 0.38
CA ALA A 30 3.87 -2.05 0.28
C ALA A 30 2.38 -1.85 -0.06
N PHE A 31 1.73 -0.84 0.53
CA PHE A 31 0.33 -0.49 0.23
C PHE A 31 0.17 0.05 -1.20
N PHE A 32 1.13 0.87 -1.64
CA PHE A 32 1.19 1.30 -3.05
C PHE A 32 1.31 0.09 -4.00
N GLY A 33 2.17 -0.88 -3.65
CA GLY A 33 2.34 -2.12 -4.39
C GLY A 33 1.05 -2.95 -4.48
N ILE A 34 0.31 -3.10 -3.38
CA ILE A 34 -0.97 -3.82 -3.37
C ILE A 34 -1.96 -3.21 -4.37
N GLY A 35 -2.17 -1.89 -4.33
CA GLY A 35 -3.10 -1.23 -5.25
C GLY A 35 -2.68 -1.33 -6.71
N ALA A 36 -1.39 -1.14 -7.01
CA ALA A 36 -0.86 -1.30 -8.36
C ALA A 36 -1.01 -2.74 -8.87
N TYR A 37 -0.76 -3.72 -8.01
CA TYR A 37 -0.87 -5.13 -8.34
C TYR A 37 -2.32 -5.54 -8.61
N THR A 38 -3.24 -5.15 -7.73
CA THR A 38 -4.67 -5.44 -7.89
C THR A 38 -5.25 -4.80 -9.16
N SER A 39 -4.90 -3.54 -9.45
CA SER A 39 -5.33 -2.87 -10.69
C SER A 39 -4.79 -3.58 -11.94
N SER A 40 -3.53 -4.05 -11.90
CA SER A 40 -2.91 -4.78 -13.02
C SER A 40 -3.53 -6.16 -13.21
N LEU A 41 -3.80 -6.89 -12.12
CA LEU A 41 -4.43 -8.20 -12.16
C LEU A 41 -5.86 -8.12 -12.71
N CYS A 42 -6.60 -7.09 -12.32
CA CYS A 42 -7.96 -6.85 -12.80
C CYS A 42 -7.98 -6.57 -14.32
N TYR A 43 -6.99 -5.83 -14.83
CA TYR A 43 -6.82 -5.63 -16.26
C TYR A 43 -6.49 -6.94 -17.01
N ILE A 44 -5.54 -7.73 -16.49
CA ILE A 44 -5.07 -8.96 -17.14
C ILE A 44 -6.15 -10.05 -17.17
N TRP A 45 -6.88 -10.26 -16.08
CA TRP A 45 -7.83 -11.37 -15.96
C TRP A 45 -9.24 -11.05 -16.46
N PHE A 46 -9.70 -9.81 -16.29
CA PHE A 46 -11.09 -9.44 -16.61
C PHE A 46 -11.21 -8.56 -17.84
N GLY A 47 -10.10 -8.11 -18.45
CA GLY A 47 -10.12 -7.18 -19.59
C GLY A 47 -10.82 -5.85 -19.28
N LEU A 48 -10.99 -5.53 -17.99
CA LEU A 48 -11.66 -4.33 -17.52
C LEU A 48 -10.86 -3.09 -17.92
N ASN A 49 -11.55 -2.06 -18.40
CA ASN A 49 -10.92 -0.79 -18.76
C ASN A 49 -10.09 -0.27 -17.57
N PRO A 50 -8.82 0.13 -17.77
CA PRO A 50 -7.90 0.56 -16.71
C PRO A 50 -8.48 1.61 -15.74
N TRP A 51 -9.44 2.43 -16.17
CA TRP A 51 -10.15 3.36 -15.29
C TRP A 51 -10.96 2.66 -14.20
N PHE A 52 -11.70 1.60 -14.53
CA PHE A 52 -12.45 0.81 -13.54
C PHE A 52 -11.50 -0.05 -12.70
N GLY A 53 -10.45 -0.60 -13.32
CA GLY A 53 -9.39 -1.32 -12.60
C GLY A 53 -8.71 -0.45 -11.53
N MET A 54 -8.53 0.84 -11.80
CA MET A 54 -7.95 1.80 -10.86
C MET A 54 -8.84 2.02 -9.63
N PHE A 55 -10.15 2.18 -9.82
CA PHE A 55 -11.10 2.32 -8.70
C PHE A 55 -11.21 1.04 -7.88
N LEU A 56 -11.33 -0.11 -8.54
CA LEU A 56 -11.45 -1.40 -7.86
C LEU A 56 -10.15 -1.74 -7.10
N GLY A 57 -9.00 -1.49 -7.71
CA GLY A 57 -7.68 -1.63 -7.10
C GLY A 57 -7.47 -0.68 -5.92
N GLY A 58 -7.96 0.56 -6.04
CA GLY A 58 -7.96 1.54 -4.95
C GLY A 58 -8.82 1.09 -3.76
N ILE A 59 -10.04 0.62 -4.00
CA ILE A 59 -10.95 0.13 -2.95
C ILE A 59 -10.34 -1.08 -2.23
N LEU A 60 -9.81 -2.05 -2.99
CA LEU A 60 -9.16 -3.22 -2.43
C LEU A 60 -7.90 -2.86 -1.64
N ALA A 61 -7.09 -1.93 -2.16
CA ALA A 61 -5.91 -1.43 -1.44
C ALA A 61 -6.31 -0.76 -0.13
N VAL A 62 -7.35 0.08 -0.12
CA VAL A 62 -7.88 0.71 1.09
C VAL A 62 -8.38 -0.33 2.08
N ALA A 63 -9.16 -1.32 1.62
CA ALA A 63 -9.69 -2.38 2.49
C ALA A 63 -8.56 -3.19 3.14
N VAL A 64 -7.60 -3.66 2.33
CA VAL A 64 -6.45 -4.44 2.82
C VAL A 64 -5.59 -3.60 3.75
N SER A 65 -5.31 -2.35 3.39
CA SER A 65 -4.51 -1.44 4.23
C SER A 65 -5.21 -1.11 5.54
N ALA A 66 -6.53 -0.96 5.55
CA ALA A 66 -7.29 -0.69 6.76
C ALA A 66 -7.23 -1.87 7.73
N VAL A 67 -7.45 -3.09 7.24
CA VAL A 67 -7.38 -4.31 8.07
C VAL A 67 -5.98 -4.52 8.64
N ILE A 68 -4.94 -4.32 7.83
CA ILE A 68 -3.55 -4.53 8.23
C ILE A 68 -3.03 -3.43 9.17
N ASN A 69 -3.38 -2.17 8.91
CA ASN A 69 -2.86 -1.05 9.70
C ASN A 69 -3.64 -0.80 11.00
N TYR A 70 -4.88 -1.27 11.12
CA TYR A 70 -5.66 -1.18 12.35
C TYR A 70 -4.90 -1.66 13.61
N PRO A 71 -4.28 -2.87 13.62
CA PRO A 71 -3.45 -3.29 14.76
C PRO A 71 -2.16 -2.48 14.90
N CYS A 72 -1.57 -2.00 13.80
CA CYS A 72 -0.35 -1.19 13.84
C CYS A 72 -0.56 0.17 14.52
N PHE A 73 -1.72 0.80 14.34
CA PHE A 73 -2.03 2.08 14.99
C PHE A 73 -2.11 2.00 16.51
N ARG A 74 -2.20 0.80 17.10
CA ARG A 74 -2.10 0.62 18.57
C ARG A 74 -0.67 0.75 19.11
N LEU A 75 0.35 0.76 18.24
CA LEU A 75 1.75 0.92 18.64
C LEU A 75 2.17 2.39 18.54
N HIS A 76 2.89 2.87 19.55
CA HIS A 76 3.35 4.25 19.63
C HIS A 76 4.87 4.38 19.38
N GLY A 77 5.26 5.48 18.74
CA GLY A 77 6.66 5.86 18.56
C GLY A 77 7.49 4.88 17.72
N ARG A 78 8.60 4.38 18.29
CA ARG A 78 9.61 3.59 17.57
C ARG A 78 9.11 2.20 17.16
N TYR A 79 8.21 1.62 17.94
CA TYR A 79 7.65 0.31 17.64
C TYR A 79 6.76 0.32 16.39
N PHE A 80 6.10 1.46 16.10
CA PHE A 80 5.32 1.64 14.89
C PHE A 80 6.18 1.59 13.62
N ALA A 81 7.37 2.21 13.65
CA ALA A 81 8.29 2.19 12.52
C ALA A 81 8.79 0.76 12.23
N ILE A 82 9.11 0.00 13.27
CA ILE A 82 9.56 -1.40 13.13
C ILE A 82 8.42 -2.29 12.64
N ALA A 83 7.20 -2.12 13.18
CA ALA A 83 6.03 -2.90 12.77
C ALA A 83 5.66 -2.64 11.31
N THR A 84 5.69 -1.38 10.85
CA THR A 84 5.41 -1.03 9.45
C THR A 84 6.49 -1.52 8.49
N LEU A 85 7.78 -1.52 8.89
CA LEU A 85 8.84 -2.19 8.14
C LEU A 85 8.58 -3.69 7.99
N ALA A 86 8.29 -4.37 9.10
CA ALA A 86 8.03 -5.81 9.10
C ALA A 86 6.82 -6.16 8.21
N LEU A 87 5.74 -5.38 8.30
CA LEU A 87 4.59 -5.53 7.40
C LEU A 87 4.97 -5.37 5.93
N GLY A 88 5.80 -4.37 5.60
CA GLY A 88 6.29 -4.20 4.24
C GLY A 88 7.07 -5.42 3.72
N MET A 89 7.89 -6.03 4.57
CA MET A 89 8.60 -7.26 4.23
C MET A 89 7.66 -8.46 4.06
N ILE A 90 6.66 -8.62 4.94
CA ILE A 90 5.67 -9.70 4.84
C ILE A 90 4.88 -9.60 3.54
N ILE A 91 4.44 -8.39 3.18
CA ILE A 91 3.71 -8.14 1.93
C ILE A 91 4.60 -8.46 0.73
N ARG A 92 5.87 -8.03 0.76
CA ARG A 92 6.84 -8.36 -0.31
C ARG A 92 7.03 -9.87 -0.44
N LEU A 93 7.17 -10.58 0.67
CA LEU A 93 7.32 -12.04 0.70
C LEU A 93 6.06 -12.74 0.16
N LEU A 94 4.87 -12.26 0.54
CA LEU A 94 3.60 -12.74 0.00
C LEU A 94 3.57 -12.63 -1.51
N PHE A 95 3.94 -11.48 -2.08
CA PHE A 95 3.97 -11.31 -3.53
C PHE A 95 5.01 -12.21 -4.21
N THR A 96 6.19 -12.39 -3.62
CA THR A 96 7.23 -13.28 -4.18
C THR A 96 6.82 -14.75 -4.14
N ASN A 97 6.08 -15.19 -3.11
CA ASN A 97 5.70 -16.59 -2.93
C ASN A 97 4.31 -16.94 -3.51
N TRP A 98 3.63 -15.97 -4.13
CA TRP A 98 2.27 -16.17 -4.59
C TRP A 98 2.23 -16.99 -5.88
N ARG A 99 1.75 -18.24 -5.78
CA ARG A 99 1.67 -19.21 -6.90
C ARG A 99 0.70 -18.85 -8.04
N LEU A 100 -0.14 -17.82 -7.89
CA LEU A 100 -0.89 -17.25 -9.03
C LEU A 100 -0.11 -16.17 -9.80
N VAL A 101 1.05 -15.73 -9.29
CA VAL A 101 1.89 -14.68 -9.89
C VAL A 101 3.22 -15.25 -10.42
N GLY A 102 3.70 -16.35 -9.85
CA GLY A 102 4.88 -17.11 -10.28
C GLY A 102 4.54 -18.55 -10.62
#